data_AF-A0A9J5WCS1-F1
#
_entry.id   AF-A0A9J5WCS1-F1
#
_cell.length_a   1.000
_cell.length_b   1.000
_cell.length_c   1.000
_cell.angle_alpha   90.00
_cell.angle_beta   90.00
_cell.angle_gamma   90.00
#
_symmetry.space_group_name_H-M   'P 1'
#
loop_
_entity.id
_entity.type
_entity.pdbx_description
1 polymer ?
#
loop_
_entity_poly.entity_id
_entity_poly.type
_entity_poly.pdbx_seq_one_letter_code
_entity_poly.pdbx_strand_id
1 'polypeptide(L)'
;MFKLLPMLTTGCKMVALLGGRPRNKPMLTDKATTITLFGYKKGRVSLAIQEDPHRPPIFVIELPMLTGVFHKEMGSDIVRLALESETKTHKKKVLEEFVWGVYCNGRKFGYSIRRNNKNMSDDEAHVMQLLRGVSMGAGVLPCPILVHDSNNNNNNVDGEITYMRARFDRVVGSKDSETFYMINPDGASSQELSIFFVRLH
;
A
#
# COMPACT_ATOMS: atom_id res chain seq x y z
N MET A 1 48.20 -11.04 8.76
CA MET A 1 47.13 -11.01 7.74
C MET A 1 45.79 -10.93 8.48
N PHE A 2 45.25 -9.72 8.68
CA PHE A 2 44.00 -9.51 9.39
C PHE A 2 42.92 -9.15 8.37
N LYS A 3 41.88 -9.99 8.26
CA LYS A 3 40.72 -9.74 7.40
C LYS A 3 39.75 -8.83 8.15
N LEU A 4 39.57 -7.60 7.67
CA LEU A 4 38.54 -6.68 8.13
C LEU A 4 37.15 -7.18 7.70
N LEU A 5 36.23 -7.26 8.65
CA LEU A 5 34.80 -7.45 8.41
C LEU A 5 34.20 -6.15 7.84
N PRO A 6 33.28 -6.20 6.85
CA PRO A 6 32.59 -5.00 6.39
C PRO A 6 31.61 -4.52 7.46
N MET A 7 31.79 -3.28 7.91
CA MET A 7 30.88 -2.59 8.81
C MET A 7 29.54 -2.34 8.10
N LEU A 8 28.48 -2.99 8.56
CA LEU A 8 27.11 -2.61 8.24
C LEU A 8 26.84 -1.24 8.86
N THR A 9 26.82 -0.19 8.02
CA THR A 9 26.43 1.15 8.48
C THR A 9 24.91 1.15 8.63
N THR A 10 24.41 1.15 9.86
CA THR A 10 23.04 1.57 10.18
C THR A 10 22.97 3.10 10.08
N GLY A 11 22.99 3.58 8.84
CA GLY A 11 22.94 5.02 8.55
C GLY A 11 21.51 5.55 8.58
N CYS A 12 20.93 5.71 9.77
CA CYS A 12 19.88 6.72 9.94
C CYS A 12 20.53 8.08 9.65
N LYS A 13 20.36 8.60 8.42
CA LYS A 13 20.88 9.91 8.00
C LYS A 13 20.12 11.03 8.71
N MET A 14 20.45 11.26 9.98
CA MET A 14 20.06 12.43 10.75
C MET A 14 21.08 13.56 10.52
N VAL A 15 21.31 13.96 9.26
CA VAL A 15 22.12 15.16 8.95
C VAL A 15 21.55 15.87 7.73
N ALA A 16 20.56 16.72 7.96
CA ALA A 16 20.21 17.83 7.08
C ALA A 16 19.51 19.01 7.81
N LEU A 17 19.61 19.09 9.15
CA LEU A 17 18.89 20.10 9.95
C LEU A 17 19.71 21.36 10.30
N LEU A 18 20.86 21.63 9.65
CA LEU A 18 21.73 22.75 10.06
C LEU A 18 22.10 23.74 8.95
N GLY A 19 21.24 23.99 7.94
CA GLY A 19 21.66 24.92 6.88
C GLY A 19 20.62 25.58 5.98
N GLY A 20 19.32 25.55 6.27
CA GLY A 20 18.33 26.16 5.39
C GLY A 20 17.14 26.73 6.15
N ARG A 21 16.70 27.93 5.76
CA ARG A 21 15.49 28.61 6.25
C ARG A 21 14.35 27.63 6.55
N PRO A 22 13.59 27.80 7.65
CA PRO A 22 12.45 26.95 7.95
C PRO A 22 11.38 27.22 6.91
N ARG A 23 11.36 26.40 5.86
CA ARG A 23 10.22 26.34 4.97
C ARG A 23 9.17 25.59 5.78
N ASN A 24 8.31 26.35 6.46
CA ASN A 24 7.09 25.89 7.17
C ASN A 24 6.12 25.24 6.18
N LYS A 25 6.54 24.14 5.54
CA LYS A 25 5.63 23.17 4.96
C LYS A 25 5.57 22.05 5.99
N PRO A 26 4.39 21.77 6.59
CA PRO A 26 4.26 20.59 7.42
C PRO A 26 4.75 19.38 6.61
N MET A 27 5.70 18.62 7.16
CA MET A 27 6.39 17.53 6.46
C MET A 27 5.42 16.42 6.01
N LEU A 28 4.23 16.38 6.60
CA LEU A 28 3.07 15.58 6.22
C LEU A 28 1.81 16.40 6.48
N THR A 29 0.81 16.30 5.62
CA THR A 29 -0.50 16.91 5.90
C THR A 29 -1.08 16.24 7.16
N ASP A 30 -1.68 17.01 8.07
CA ASP A 30 -2.30 16.48 9.30
C ASP A 30 -3.46 15.48 9.02
N LYS A 31 -3.83 15.35 7.74
CA LYS A 31 -4.88 14.45 7.23
C LYS A 31 -4.34 13.37 6.27
N ALA A 32 -3.02 13.15 6.23
CA ALA A 32 -2.40 12.22 5.30
C ALA A 32 -2.82 10.77 5.60
N THR A 33 -3.56 10.18 4.66
CA THR A 33 -4.03 8.80 4.77
C THR A 33 -2.86 7.84 4.51
N THR A 34 -2.78 6.75 5.25
CA THR A 34 -1.78 5.70 5.01
C THR A 34 -2.38 4.61 4.14
N ILE A 35 -1.72 4.26 3.04
CA ILE A 35 -2.13 3.12 2.21
C ILE A 35 -0.99 2.11 2.19
N THR A 36 -1.36 0.86 2.41
CA THR A 36 -0.44 -0.29 2.37
C THR A 36 -0.88 -1.21 1.23
N LEU A 37 0.01 -1.42 0.28
CA LEU A 37 -0.09 -2.45 -0.76
C LEU A 37 0.80 -3.60 -0.34
N PHE A 38 0.27 -4.82 -0.28
CA PHE A 38 1.04 -5.97 0.15
C PHE A 38 0.53 -7.25 -0.50
N GLY A 39 1.38 -8.27 -0.58
CA GLY A 39 0.99 -9.54 -1.16
C GLY A 39 2.15 -10.52 -1.23
N TYR A 40 1.83 -11.80 -1.34
CA TYR A 40 2.82 -12.83 -1.61
C TYR A 40 3.44 -12.62 -3.00
N LYS A 41 4.71 -13.00 -3.17
CA LYS A 41 5.44 -12.86 -4.44
C LYS A 41 4.71 -13.44 -5.65
N LYS A 42 4.07 -14.60 -5.49
CA LYS A 42 3.25 -15.29 -6.51
C LYS A 42 1.74 -15.13 -6.30
N GLY A 43 1.34 -14.31 -5.32
CA GLY A 43 -0.06 -14.06 -4.98
C GLY A 43 -0.61 -12.78 -5.61
N ARG A 44 -1.85 -12.44 -5.23
CA ARG A 44 -2.50 -11.18 -5.58
C ARG A 44 -2.12 -10.07 -4.61
N VAL A 45 -2.26 -8.82 -5.05
CA VAL A 45 -2.01 -7.64 -4.22
C VAL A 45 -3.25 -7.30 -3.40
N SER A 46 -3.10 -7.19 -2.09
CA SER A 46 -4.06 -6.55 -1.19
C SER A 46 -3.74 -5.07 -1.04
N LEU A 47 -4.78 -4.24 -1.12
CA LEU A 47 -4.73 -2.80 -0.86
C LEU A 47 -5.53 -2.51 0.40
N ALA A 48 -4.90 -1.83 1.35
CA ALA A 48 -5.54 -1.41 2.58
C ALA A 48 -5.31 0.06 2.89
N ILE A 49 -6.37 0.76 3.28
CA ILE A 49 -6.39 2.20 3.55
C ILE A 49 -6.65 2.41 5.04
N GLN A 50 -5.77 3.16 5.70
CA GLN A 50 -5.84 3.55 7.10
C GLN A 50 -5.80 5.08 7.21
N GLU A 51 -6.82 5.70 7.81
CA GLU A 51 -6.76 7.15 8.10
C GLU A 51 -5.64 7.46 9.11
N ASP A 52 -5.48 6.58 10.09
CA ASP A 52 -4.44 6.60 11.10
C ASP A 52 -3.67 5.27 11.06
N PRO A 53 -2.33 5.27 10.93
CA PRO A 53 -1.53 4.04 10.89
C PRO A 53 -1.74 3.12 12.11
N HIS A 54 -2.18 3.66 13.24
CA HIS A 54 -2.41 2.91 14.47
C HIS A 54 -3.83 2.35 14.61
N ARG A 55 -4.74 2.69 13.69
CA ARG A 55 -6.12 2.20 13.66
C ARG A 55 -6.30 1.09 12.63
N PRO A 56 -7.31 0.22 12.78
CA PRO A 56 -7.62 -0.78 11.76
C PRO A 56 -7.95 -0.11 10.42
N PRO A 57 -7.67 -0.76 9.28
CA PRO A 57 -8.01 -0.24 7.96
C PRO A 57 -9.51 0.04 7.82
N ILE A 58 -9.85 1.16 7.20
CA ILE A 58 -11.23 1.53 6.86
C ILE A 58 -11.69 0.89 5.55
N PHE A 59 -10.74 0.45 4.73
CA PHE A 59 -10.97 -0.15 3.42
C PHE A 59 -9.89 -1.19 3.15
N VAL A 60 -10.31 -2.40 2.76
CA VAL A 60 -9.41 -3.47 2.32
C VAL A 60 -10.00 -4.10 1.05
N ILE A 61 -9.17 -4.31 0.04
CA ILE A 61 -9.57 -4.98 -1.19
C ILE A 61 -8.42 -5.83 -1.71
N GLU A 62 -8.72 -7.01 -2.23
CA GLU A 62 -7.76 -7.81 -2.98
C GLU A 62 -7.90 -7.47 -4.46
N LEU A 63 -6.85 -6.94 -5.08
CA LEU A 63 -6.82 -6.55 -6.48
C LEU A 63 -6.69 -7.79 -7.37
N PRO A 64 -7.28 -7.81 -8.58
CA PRO A 64 -7.20 -8.93 -9.50
C PRO A 64 -5.88 -8.89 -10.29
N MET A 65 -4.78 -8.60 -9.60
CA MET A 65 -3.44 -8.45 -10.17
C MET A 65 -2.41 -9.16 -9.31
N LEU A 66 -1.49 -9.88 -9.94
CA LEU A 66 -0.38 -10.52 -9.24
C LEU A 66 0.62 -9.48 -8.75
N THR A 67 1.22 -9.74 -7.59
CA THR A 67 2.23 -8.86 -6.97
C THR A 67 3.39 -8.57 -7.91
N GLY A 68 3.90 -9.59 -8.62
CA GLY A 68 4.97 -9.40 -9.61
C GLY A 68 4.57 -8.50 -10.79
N VAL A 69 3.31 -8.53 -11.21
CA VAL A 69 2.79 -7.66 -12.28
C VAL A 69 2.68 -6.22 -11.77
N PHE A 70 2.16 -6.03 -10.56
CA PHE A 70 2.08 -4.71 -9.93
C PHE A 70 3.46 -4.06 -9.76
N HIS A 71 4.45 -4.81 -9.28
CA HIS A 71 5.82 -4.30 -9.16
C HIS A 71 6.45 -3.91 -10.51
N LYS A 72 6.10 -4.63 -11.58
CA LYS A 72 6.54 -4.27 -12.94
C LYS A 72 5.94 -2.94 -13.38
N GLU A 73 4.65 -2.70 -13.09
CA GLU A 73 4.01 -1.40 -13.35
C GLU A 73 4.68 -0.28 -12.53
N MET A 74 5.00 -0.53 -11.26
CA MET A 74 5.73 0.42 -10.40
C MET A 74 7.14 0.74 -10.90
N GLY A 75 7.75 -0.14 -11.70
CA GLY A 75 9.02 0.11 -12.38
C GLY A 75 8.93 1.10 -13.55
N SER A 76 7.73 1.50 -13.97
CA SER A 76 7.49 2.42 -15.10
C SER A 76 7.30 3.88 -14.67
N ASP A 77 7.81 4.24 -13.47
CA ASP A 77 7.72 5.54 -12.79
C ASP A 77 6.31 6.02 -12.41
N ILE A 78 5.29 5.85 -13.26
CA ILE A 78 3.93 6.33 -12.97
C ILE A 78 2.93 5.17 -12.96
N VAL A 79 2.21 5.03 -11.85
CA VAL A 79 1.14 4.05 -11.67
C VAL A 79 -0.16 4.76 -11.29
N ARG A 80 -1.20 4.52 -12.09
CA ARG A 80 -2.56 5.01 -11.87
C ARG A 80 -3.50 3.85 -11.68
N LEU A 81 -3.88 3.59 -10.43
CA LEU A 81 -4.87 2.58 -10.09
C LEU A 81 -6.25 3.24 -10.04
N ALA A 82 -7.21 2.77 -10.83
CA ALA A 82 -8.59 3.23 -10.77
C ALA A 82 -9.51 2.09 -10.36
N LEU A 83 -10.37 2.36 -9.37
CA LEU A 83 -11.44 1.49 -8.91
C LEU A 83 -12.75 2.13 -9.30
N GLU A 84 -13.43 1.51 -10.25
CA GLU A 84 -14.70 2.00 -10.80
C GLU A 84 -15.86 1.17 -10.25
N SER A 85 -16.90 1.82 -9.76
CA SER A 85 -18.13 1.15 -9.34
C SER A 85 -19.26 1.45 -10.31
N GLU A 86 -20.01 0.42 -10.71
CA GLU A 86 -21.19 0.52 -11.58
C GLU A 86 -22.48 0.83 -10.78
N THR A 87 -22.37 1.04 -9.46
CA THR A 87 -23.52 1.30 -8.59
C THR A 87 -24.17 2.64 -8.94
N LYS A 88 -25.45 2.63 -9.33
CA LYS A 88 -26.21 3.86 -9.69
C LYS A 88 -26.76 4.65 -8.49
N THR A 89 -26.54 4.17 -7.26
CA THR A 89 -27.14 4.78 -6.06
C THR A 89 -26.14 5.69 -5.34
N HIS A 90 -26.50 6.96 -5.16
CA HIS A 90 -25.72 7.93 -4.40
C HIS A 90 -26.04 7.94 -2.91
N LYS A 91 -26.53 6.83 -2.33
CA LYS A 91 -26.87 6.80 -0.90
C LYS A 91 -25.62 6.76 -0.03
N LYS A 92 -24.64 5.97 -0.44
CA LYS A 92 -23.37 5.70 0.25
C LYS A 92 -22.22 6.55 -0.28
N LYS A 93 -21.17 6.75 0.52
CA LYS A 93 -19.91 7.35 0.04
C LYS A 93 -19.22 6.41 -0.96
N VAL A 94 -18.36 6.93 -1.83
CA VAL A 94 -17.69 6.10 -2.86
C VAL A 94 -16.90 4.93 -2.26
N LEU A 95 -16.10 5.16 -1.21
CA LEU A 95 -15.36 4.08 -0.51
C LEU A 95 -16.25 3.06 0.22
N GLU A 96 -17.55 3.33 0.38
CA GLU A 96 -18.50 2.40 0.99
C GLU A 96 -19.03 1.35 0.02
N GLU A 97 -18.71 1.46 -1.27
CA GLU A 97 -19.06 0.46 -2.29
C GLU A 97 -18.32 -0.86 -2.09
N PHE A 98 -18.98 -1.95 -2.51
CA PHE A 98 -18.46 -3.30 -2.34
C PHE A 98 -17.81 -3.84 -3.61
N VAL A 99 -18.37 -3.57 -4.79
CA VAL A 99 -17.89 -4.13 -6.05
C VAL A 99 -17.15 -3.05 -6.84
N TRP A 100 -15.94 -3.40 -7.28
CA TRP A 100 -15.02 -2.50 -7.96
C TRP A 100 -14.46 -3.16 -9.21
N GLY A 101 -14.62 -2.53 -10.37
CA GLY A 101 -13.80 -2.79 -11.55
C GLY A 101 -12.43 -2.16 -11.34
N VAL A 102 -11.37 -2.96 -11.41
CA VAL A 102 -9.99 -2.51 -11.16
C VAL A 102 -9.28 -2.29 -12.48
N TYR A 103 -8.71 -1.09 -12.62
CA TYR A 103 -7.92 -0.67 -13.76
C TYR A 103 -6.55 -0.19 -13.29
N CYS A 104 -5.50 -0.53 -14.02
CA CYS A 104 -4.16 0.01 -13.78
C CYS A 104 -3.64 0.58 -15.09
N ASN A 105 -3.23 1.86 -15.08
CA ASN A 105 -2.74 2.58 -16.25
C ASN A 105 -3.69 2.50 -17.46
N GLY A 106 -5.00 2.55 -17.21
CA GLY A 106 -6.05 2.47 -18.24
C GLY A 106 -6.41 1.05 -18.70
N ARG A 107 -5.72 0.01 -18.21
CA ARG A 107 -6.02 -1.40 -18.55
C ARG A 107 -6.90 -2.03 -17.48
N LYS A 108 -7.99 -2.68 -17.88
CA LYS A 108 -8.88 -3.42 -16.97
C LYS A 108 -8.23 -4.74 -16.57
N PHE A 109 -8.09 -4.98 -15.26
CA PHE A 109 -7.56 -6.23 -14.71
C PHE A 109 -8.65 -7.19 -14.26
N GLY A 110 -9.82 -6.68 -13.84
CA GLY A 110 -10.93 -7.52 -13.42
C GLY A 110 -11.83 -6.81 -12.42
N TYR A 111 -12.60 -7.62 -11.69
CA TYR A 111 -13.45 -7.16 -10.60
C TYR A 111 -12.92 -7.62 -9.25
N SER A 112 -13.08 -6.77 -8.25
CA SER A 112 -12.69 -7.04 -6.88
C SER A 112 -13.80 -6.66 -5.91
N ILE A 113 -13.86 -7.38 -4.81
CA ILE A 113 -14.84 -7.16 -3.74
C ILE A 113 -14.12 -6.57 -2.55
N ARG A 114 -14.56 -5.40 -2.10
CA ARG A 114 -14.12 -4.78 -0.85
C ARG A 114 -14.51 -5.68 0.32
N ARG A 115 -13.55 -5.90 1.21
CA ARG A 115 -13.77 -6.58 2.49
C ARG A 115 -13.85 -5.54 3.60
N ASN A 116 -14.76 -5.75 4.55
CA ASN A 116 -14.82 -4.95 5.76
C ASN A 116 -13.67 -5.35 6.71
N ASN A 117 -13.30 -4.47 7.64
CA ASN A 117 -12.25 -4.74 8.64
C ASN A 117 -12.49 -6.03 9.45
N LYS A 118 -13.75 -6.43 9.67
CA LYS A 118 -14.14 -7.68 10.33
C LYS A 118 -13.85 -8.95 9.51
N ASN A 119 -13.66 -8.80 8.20
CA ASN A 119 -13.45 -9.91 7.26
C ASN A 119 -12.00 -9.94 6.74
N MET A 120 -11.07 -9.36 7.51
CA MET A 120 -9.65 -9.36 7.23
C MET A 120 -9.08 -10.74 7.61
N SER A 121 -8.22 -11.31 6.76
CA SER A 121 -7.59 -12.60 7.06
C SER A 121 -6.57 -12.45 8.20
N ASP A 122 -6.25 -13.54 8.90
CA ASP A 122 -5.23 -13.56 9.94
C ASP A 122 -3.86 -13.09 9.41
N ASP A 123 -3.52 -13.45 8.17
CA ASP A 123 -2.31 -12.99 7.47
C ASP A 123 -2.30 -11.47 7.32
N GLU A 124 -3.42 -10.87 6.95
CA GLU A 124 -3.53 -9.43 6.74
C GLU A 124 -3.50 -8.67 8.07
N ALA A 125 -4.14 -9.22 9.10
CA ALA A 125 -4.04 -8.72 10.48
C ALA A 125 -2.60 -8.75 10.97
N HIS A 126 -1.88 -9.82 10.68
CA HIS A 126 -0.47 -9.95 11.02
C HIS A 126 0.41 -8.91 10.29
N VAL A 127 0.22 -8.73 8.97
CA VAL A 127 0.92 -7.70 8.20
C VAL A 127 0.65 -6.30 8.77
N MET A 128 -0.60 -5.99 9.08
CA MET A 128 -0.97 -4.72 9.69
C MET A 128 -0.32 -4.49 11.06
N GLN A 129 -0.21 -5.54 11.86
CA GLN A 129 0.46 -5.49 13.15
C GLN A 129 1.97 -5.26 13.02
N LEU A 130 2.64 -5.97 12.11
CA LEU A 130 4.07 -5.78 11.84
C LEU A 130 4.38 -4.37 11.35
N LEU A 131 3.51 -3.82 10.49
CA LEU A 131 3.71 -2.51 9.90
C LEU A 131 3.22 -1.36 10.79
N ARG A 132 2.73 -1.61 12.01
CA ARG A 132 2.16 -0.58 12.89
C ARG A 132 3.15 0.55 13.21
N GLY A 133 4.43 0.25 13.34
CA GLY A 133 5.50 1.23 13.56
C GLY A 133 6.10 1.84 12.29
N VAL A 134 5.67 1.38 11.11
CA VAL A 134 6.22 1.82 9.82
C VAL A 134 5.34 2.95 9.30
N SER A 135 5.91 4.14 9.11
CA SER A 135 5.17 5.27 8.53
C SER A 135 5.14 5.21 7.00
N MET A 136 6.29 4.91 6.40
CA MET A 136 6.55 4.92 4.96
C MET A 136 7.64 3.89 4.66
N GLY A 137 7.62 3.26 3.50
CA GLY A 137 8.68 2.37 3.03
C GLY A 137 8.16 1.17 2.24
N ALA A 138 9.08 0.44 1.62
CA ALA A 138 8.81 -0.83 0.96
C ALA A 138 9.80 -1.89 1.46
N GLY A 139 9.38 -3.14 1.48
CA GLY A 139 10.23 -4.23 1.95
C GLY A 139 9.55 -5.59 1.88
N VAL A 140 10.20 -6.57 2.50
CA VAL A 140 9.71 -7.94 2.63
C VAL A 140 9.45 -8.21 4.11
N LEU A 141 8.29 -8.81 4.40
CA LEU A 141 7.91 -9.29 5.73
C LEU A 141 8.09 -10.81 5.79
N PRO A 142 8.64 -11.34 6.89
CA PRO A 142 8.63 -12.77 7.14
C PRO A 142 7.19 -13.24 7.35
N CYS A 143 6.78 -14.31 6.67
CA CYS A 143 5.47 -14.91 6.93
C CYS A 143 5.48 -15.71 8.26
N PRO A 144 4.44 -15.59 9.10
CA PRO A 144 4.36 -16.28 10.39
C PRO A 144 4.19 -17.82 10.30
N ILE A 145 4.10 -18.42 9.11
CA ILE A 145 3.86 -19.87 8.96
C ILE A 145 5.10 -20.75 9.28
N LEU A 146 6.29 -20.17 9.51
CA LEU A 146 7.52 -20.96 9.74
C LEU A 146 7.91 -21.18 11.21
N VAL A 147 6.95 -21.26 12.15
CA VAL A 147 7.27 -21.65 13.54
C VAL A 147 6.71 -23.01 13.94
N HIS A 148 5.90 -23.69 13.10
CA HIS A 148 5.22 -24.91 13.56
C HIS A 148 5.24 -26.17 12.70
N ASP A 149 5.96 -26.25 11.58
CA ASP A 149 6.13 -27.55 10.91
C ASP A 149 7.44 -27.67 10.13
N SER A 150 8.51 -28.00 10.86
CA SER A 150 9.71 -28.61 10.27
C SER A 150 9.47 -30.09 9.95
N ASN A 151 8.38 -30.44 9.24
CA ASN A 151 8.22 -31.79 8.68
C ASN A 151 7.12 -31.99 7.60
N ASN A 152 6.94 -31.07 6.65
CA ASN A 152 6.15 -31.44 5.47
C ASN A 152 6.66 -30.82 4.17
N ASN A 153 7.36 -31.64 3.40
CA ASN A 153 7.54 -31.45 1.97
C ASN A 153 6.17 -31.39 1.30
N ASN A 154 5.63 -30.20 1.03
CA ASN A 154 4.71 -29.96 -0.09
C ASN A 154 4.51 -28.45 -0.35
N ASN A 155 5.06 -27.99 -1.48
CA ASN A 155 4.56 -26.88 -2.30
C ASN A 155 4.76 -25.43 -1.82
N ASN A 156 6.02 -24.98 -1.90
CA ASN A 156 6.46 -23.83 -2.74
C ASN A 156 5.50 -22.62 -2.91
N VAL A 157 4.92 -22.11 -1.83
CA VAL A 157 4.56 -20.69 -1.75
C VAL A 157 5.75 -20.03 -1.06
N ASP A 158 6.65 -19.43 -1.84
CA ASP A 158 7.74 -18.58 -1.32
C ASP A 158 7.14 -17.66 -0.24
N GLY A 159 7.39 -17.98 1.03
CA GLY A 159 6.70 -17.47 2.22
C GLY A 159 7.09 -16.03 2.57
N GLU A 160 7.30 -15.21 1.55
CA GLU A 160 7.71 -13.82 1.66
C GLU A 160 6.57 -12.93 1.18
N ILE A 161 6.11 -12.06 2.08
CA ILE A 161 5.11 -11.03 1.77
C ILE A 161 5.87 -9.75 1.47
N THR A 162 5.76 -9.24 0.25
CA THR A 162 6.27 -7.91 -0.08
C THR A 162 5.23 -6.86 0.32
N TYR A 163 5.68 -5.70 0.76
CA TYR A 163 4.80 -4.58 1.06
C TYR A 163 5.39 -3.26 0.55
N MET A 164 4.50 -2.31 0.30
CA MET A 164 4.77 -0.91 0.11
C MET A 164 3.75 -0.12 0.92
N ARG A 165 4.24 0.71 1.83
CA ARG A 165 3.45 1.57 2.69
C ARG A 165 3.83 3.02 2.41
N ALA A 166 2.85 3.84 2.11
CA ALA A 166 3.09 5.26 1.87
C ALA A 166 1.94 6.11 2.41
N ARG A 167 2.21 7.42 2.53
CA ARG A 167 1.27 8.45 2.91
C ARG A 167 0.70 9.06 1.65
N PHE A 168 -0.59 9.32 1.66
CA PHE A 168 -1.35 9.83 0.53
C PHE A 168 -2.12 11.07 0.94
N ASP A 169 -2.11 12.05 0.04
CA ASP A 169 -3.02 13.19 0.12
C ASP A 169 -4.37 12.77 -0.44
N ARG A 170 -5.41 12.89 0.39
CA ARG A 170 -6.77 12.47 0.04
C ARG A 170 -7.53 13.69 -0.48
N VAL A 171 -7.92 13.64 -1.74
CA VAL A 171 -8.71 14.66 -2.41
C VAL A 171 -10.11 14.11 -2.66
N VAL A 172 -11.12 14.70 -2.02
CA VAL A 172 -12.52 14.36 -2.24
C VAL A 172 -13.07 15.27 -3.34
N GLY A 173 -13.39 14.70 -4.50
CA GLY A 173 -13.97 15.44 -5.61
C GLY A 173 -15.47 15.63 -5.42
N SER A 174 -16.20 14.54 -5.19
CA SER A 174 -17.63 14.55 -4.93
C SER A 174 -18.04 13.35 -4.06
N LYS A 175 -19.35 13.10 -3.90
CA LYS A 175 -19.84 11.87 -3.27
C LYS A 175 -19.48 10.60 -4.07
N ASP A 176 -19.14 10.80 -5.33
CA ASP A 176 -18.91 9.78 -6.35
C ASP A 176 -17.43 9.63 -6.72
N SER A 177 -16.58 10.53 -6.25
CA SER A 177 -15.16 10.50 -6.58
C SER A 177 -14.26 10.88 -5.39
N GLU A 178 -13.28 10.03 -5.14
CA GLU A 178 -12.19 10.28 -4.20
C GLU A 178 -10.87 9.85 -4.83
N THR A 179 -9.81 10.60 -4.57
CA THR A 179 -8.48 10.34 -5.13
C THR A 179 -7.41 10.41 -4.04
N PHE A 180 -6.43 9.54 -4.14
CA PHE A 180 -5.29 9.46 -3.24
C PHE A 180 -4.01 9.65 -4.05
N TYR A 181 -3.26 10.71 -3.76
CA TYR A 181 -1.97 10.99 -4.39
C TYR A 181 -0.83 10.69 -3.42
N MET A 182 0.11 9.84 -3.82
CA MET A 182 1.25 9.50 -2.97
C MET A 182 2.08 10.74 -2.62
N ILE A 183 2.34 10.94 -1.34
CA ILE A 183 3.17 12.04 -0.83
C ILE A 183 4.62 11.55 -0.78
N ASN A 184 5.47 12.19 -1.57
CA ASN A 184 6.90 11.91 -1.61
C ASN A 184 7.65 12.91 -0.72
N PRO A 185 8.19 12.50 0.45
CA PRO A 185 8.79 13.42 1.42
C PRO A 185 10.08 14.06 0.91
N ASP A 186 10.81 13.34 0.05
CA ASP A 186 12.11 13.78 -0.46
C ASP A 186 12.01 14.63 -1.73
N GLY A 187 10.80 14.78 -2.31
CA GLY A 187 10.57 15.54 -3.54
C GLY A 187 11.34 15.05 -4.78
N ALA A 188 12.12 13.97 -4.65
CA ALA A 188 13.08 13.48 -5.64
C ALA A 188 12.76 12.06 -6.15
N SER A 189 11.76 11.39 -5.61
CA SER A 189 11.36 10.07 -6.10
C SER A 189 10.56 10.20 -7.40
N SER A 190 11.04 9.54 -8.46
CA SER A 190 10.35 9.45 -9.76
C SER A 190 9.06 8.63 -9.70
N GLN A 191 8.87 7.84 -8.65
CA GLN A 191 7.71 6.98 -8.48
C GLN A 191 6.49 7.79 -8.05
N GLU A 192 5.51 7.87 -8.93
CA GLU A 192 4.20 8.48 -8.72
C GLU A 192 3.13 7.39 -8.69
N LEU A 193 2.49 7.21 -7.54
CA LEU A 193 1.32 6.35 -7.41
C LEU A 193 0.10 7.21 -7.11
N SER A 194 -0.93 7.05 -7.93
CA SER A 194 -2.25 7.66 -7.71
C SER A 194 -3.34 6.59 -7.71
N ILE A 195 -4.26 6.67 -6.76
CA ILE A 195 -5.39 5.74 -6.64
C ILE A 195 -6.69 6.54 -6.73
N PHE A 196 -7.52 6.19 -7.71
CA PHE A 196 -8.80 6.85 -7.99
C PHE A 196 -9.94 5.90 -7.63
N PHE A 197 -10.94 6.43 -6.94
CA PHE A 197 -12.20 5.74 -6.67
C PHE A 197 -13.30 6.55 -7.34
N VAL A 198 -14.02 5.94 -8.28
CA VAL A 198 -15.02 6.63 -9.09
C VAL A 198 -16.28 5.77 -9.21
N ARG A 199 -17.44 6.37 -9.05
CA ARG A 199 -18.73 5.77 -9.42
C ARG A 199 -19.08 6.22 -10.82
N LEU A 200 -19.28 5.26 -11.73
CA LEU A 200 -19.72 5.54 -13.09
C LEU A 200 -21.20 5.90 -13.07
N HIS A 201 -21.57 6.97 -13.76
CA HIS A 201 -22.95 7.43 -13.94
C HIS A 201 -23.59 6.82 -15.19
#